data_AF-A0A699YX95-F1
#
_entry.id   AF-A0A699YX95-F1
#
_cell.length_a   1.000
_cell.length_b   1.000
_cell.length_c   1.000
_cell.angle_alpha   90.00
_cell.angle_beta   90.00
_cell.angle_gamma   90.00
#
_symmetry.space_group_name_H-M   'P 1'
#
loop_
_entity.id
_entity.type
_entity.pdbx_description
1 polymer ?
#
loop_
_entity_poly.entity_id
_entity_poly.type
_entity_poly.pdbx_seq_one_letter_code
_entity_poly.pdbx_strand_id
1 'polypeptide(L)' 'MRMLMLVLFCVGCLVSSKLQLGPVFILLCIITAIVTNLGQKKEGEVSAYSICNPGVERLPGQLDADDVDQQIRRGQI' A
#
# COMPACT_ATOMS: atom_id res chain seq x y z
N MET A 1 -3.30 -25.59 -9.98
CA MET A 1 -3.45 -24.55 -8.93
C MET A 1 -4.39 -23.41 -9.33
N ARG A 2 -4.20 -22.73 -10.48
CA ARG A 2 -5.03 -21.58 -10.87
C ARG A 2 -6.53 -21.88 -11.01
N MET A 3 -6.88 -23.04 -11.57
CA MET A 3 -8.29 -23.47 -11.71
C MET A 3 -8.97 -23.72 -10.35
N LEU A 4 -8.23 -24.24 -9.37
CA LEU A 4 -8.75 -24.49 -8.02
C LEU A 4 -9.08 -23.19 -7.29
N MET A 5 -8.22 -22.16 -7.45
CA MET A 5 -8.49 -20.82 -6.89
C MET A 5 -9.76 -20.21 -7.49
N LEU A 6 -9.98 -20.36 -8.80
CA LEU A 6 -11.20 -19.86 -9.45
C LEU A 6 -12.46 -20.58 -8.95
N VAL A 7 -12.38 -21.91 -8.78
CA VAL A 7 -13.50 -22.69 -8.22
C VAL A 7 -13.80 -22.24 -6.79
N LEU A 8 -12.77 -22.07 -5.95
CA LEU A 8 -12.94 -21.60 -4.57
C LEU A 8 -13.53 -20.18 -4.51
N PHE A 9 -13.11 -19.29 -5.41
CA PHE A 9 -13.67 -17.95 -5.54
C PHE A 9 -15.16 -17.98 -5.94
N CYS A 10 -15.53 -18.79 -6.94
CA CYS A 10 -16.93 -18.94 -7.36
C CYS A 10 -17.82 -19.51 -6.25
N VAL A 11 -17.33 -20.51 -5.51
CA VAL A 11 -18.04 -21.06 -4.34
C VAL A 11 -18.21 -19.98 -3.27
N GLY A 12 -17.16 -19.21 -2.97
CA GLY A 12 -17.22 -18.08 -2.03
C GLY A 12 -18.25 -17.02 -2.44
N CYS A 13 -18.33 -16.68 -3.73
CA CYS A 13 -19.35 -15.76 -4.27
C CYS A 13 -20.77 -16.29 -4.04
N LEU A 14 -21.02 -17.57 -4.31
CA LEU A 14 -22.34 -18.20 -4.11
C LEU A 14 -22.74 -18.20 -2.63
N VAL A 15 -21.84 -18.60 -1.73
CA VAL A 15 -22.09 -18.62 -0.28
C VAL A 15 -22.34 -17.22 0.25
N SER A 16 -21.53 -16.25 -0.16
CA SER A 16 -21.67 -14.86 0.26
C SER A 16 -22.97 -14.21 -0.23
N SER A 17 -23.39 -14.52 -1.45
CA SER A 17 -24.68 -14.08 -1.99
C SER A 17 -25.86 -14.65 -1.18
N LYS A 18 -25.78 -15.93 -0.77
CA LYS A 18 -26.80 -16.55 0.10
C LYS A 18 -26.87 -15.92 1.48
N LEU A 19 -25.74 -15.47 2.02
CA LEU A 19 -25.65 -14.79 3.32
C LEU A 19 -25.89 -13.28 3.24
N GLN A 20 -26.14 -12.73 2.04
CA GLN A 20 -26.23 -11.27 1.77
C GLN A 20 -24.97 -10.47 2.17
N LEU A 21 -23.81 -11.13 2.25
CA LEU A 21 -22.52 -10.55 2.63
C LEU A 21 -21.61 -10.29 1.42
N GLY A 22 -22.19 -10.15 0.22
CA GLY A 22 -21.47 -9.95 -1.05
C GLY A 22 -20.32 -8.95 -0.95
N PRO A 23 -20.58 -7.71 -0.49
CA PRO A 23 -19.53 -6.69 -0.35
C PRO A 23 -18.40 -7.10 0.59
N VAL A 24 -18.70 -7.77 1.71
CA VAL A 24 -17.71 -8.22 2.69
C VAL A 24 -16.80 -9.29 2.09
N PHE A 25 -17.35 -10.22 1.31
CA PHE A 25 -16.57 -11.25 0.63
C PHE A 25 -15.59 -10.64 -0.39
N ILE A 26 -16.04 -9.65 -1.17
CA ILE A 26 -15.18 -8.95 -2.12
C ILE A 26 -14.08 -8.16 -1.39
N LEU A 27 -14.43 -7.48 -0.29
CA LEU A 27 -13.46 -6.76 0.54
C LEU A 27 -12.36 -7.70 1.06
N LEU A 28 -12.74 -8.87 1.59
CA LEU A 28 -11.80 -9.89 2.05
C LEU A 28 -10.91 -10.41 0.92
N CYS A 29 -11.48 -10.63 -0.27
CA CYS A 29 -10.69 -11.03 -1.44
C CYS A 29 -9.64 -9.98 -1.81
N ILE A 30 -10.02 -8.69 -1.83
CA ILE A 30 -9.10 -7.58 -2.13
C ILE A 30 -7.99 -7.50 -1.09
N ILE A 31 -8.34 -7.52 0.20
CA ILE A 31 -7.34 -7.47 1.29
C ILE A 31 -6.38 -8.67 1.19
N THR A 32 -6.91 -9.87 0.99
CA THR A 32 -6.09 -11.08 0.83
C THR A 32 -5.15 -10.97 -0.37
N ALA A 33 -5.65 -10.45 -1.50
CA ALA A 33 -4.83 -10.23 -2.68
C ALA A 33 -3.71 -9.22 -2.42
N ILE A 34 -3.99 -8.12 -1.72
CA ILE A 34 -2.98 -7.13 -1.32
C ILE A 34 -1.93 -7.80 -0.43
N VAL A 35 -2.33 -8.43 0.68
CA VAL A 35 -1.41 -9.02 1.66
C VAL A 35 -0.56 -10.13 1.06
N THR A 36 -1.11 -10.97 0.19
CA THR A 36 -0.37 -12.04 -0.49
C THR A 36 0.53 -11.53 -1.62
N ASN A 37 0.29 -10.31 -2.11
CA ASN A 37 1.11 -9.66 -3.13
C ASN A 37 2.06 -8.62 -2.55
N LEU A 38 2.06 -8.38 -1.23
CA LEU A 38 3.00 -7.47 -0.59
C LEU A 38 4.44 -7.93 -0.87
N GLY A 39 5.22 -7.05 -1.50
CA GLY A 39 6.64 -7.28 -1.71
C GLY A 39 7.41 -7.25 -0.39
N GLN A 40 8.53 -7.96 -0.35
CA GLN A 40 9.48 -7.80 0.75
C GLN A 40 10.41 -6.63 0.46
N LYS A 41 10.51 -5.70 1.41
CA LYS A 41 11.47 -4.60 1.35
C LYS A 41 12.88 -5.17 1.42
N LYS A 42 13.76 -4.80 0.48
CA LYS A 42 15.17 -5.17 0.54
C LYS A 42 15.90 -4.31 1.58
N GLU A 43 16.92 -4.87 2.23
CA GLU A 43 17.79 -4.09 3.12
C GLU A 43 18.42 -2.93 2.34
N GLY A 44 18.26 -1.71 2.86
CA GLY A 44 18.74 -0.48 2.21
C GLY A 44 17.77 0.18 1.23
N GLU A 45 16.60 -0.40 0.95
CA GLU A 45 15.61 0.20 0.07
C GLU A 45 14.81 1.31 0.79
N VAL A 46 14.85 2.52 0.22
CA VAL A 46 14.10 3.67 0.73
C VAL A 46 12.61 3.39 0.58
N SER A 47 11.86 3.53 1.67
CA SER A 47 10.41 3.39 1.65
C SER A 47 9.75 4.55 0.91
N ALA A 48 8.55 4.32 0.38
CA ALA A 48 7.72 5.35 -0.22
C ALA A 48 7.29 6.45 0.77
N TYR A 49 7.43 6.22 2.08
CA TYR A 49 7.10 7.18 3.13
C TYR A 49 8.26 7.34 4.10
N SER A 50 8.61 8.57 4.47
CA SER A 50 9.77 8.87 5.31
C SER A 50 9.67 8.23 6.70
N ILE A 51 8.46 8.16 7.27
CA ILE A 51 8.16 7.48 8.55
C ILE A 51 8.57 5.99 8.56
N CYS A 52 8.64 5.36 7.39
CA CYS A 52 9.03 3.97 7.25
C CYS A 52 10.53 3.78 6.97
N ASN A 53 11.32 4.86 6.98
CA ASN A 53 12.77 4.84 6.89
C ASN A 53 13.41 4.91 8.29
N PRO A 54 14.58 4.29 8.49
CA PRO A 54 15.36 4.48 9.71
C PRO A 54 15.62 5.98 9.92
N GLY A 55 15.41 6.47 11.15
CA GLY A 55 15.63 7.88 11.46
C GLY A 55 14.65 8.86 10.78
N VAL A 56 13.56 8.37 10.19
CA VAL A 56 12.58 9.20 9.45
C VAL A 56 13.26 10.00 8.34
N GLU A 57 14.23 9.38 7.66
CA GLU A 57 14.96 10.01 6.57
C GLU A 57 14.01 10.51 5.47
N ARG A 58 14.20 11.77 5.09
CA ARG A 58 13.44 12.45 4.05
C ARG A 58 13.57 11.71 2.72
N LEU A 59 12.50 11.68 1.94
CA LEU A 59 12.58 11.17 0.59
C LEU A 59 13.35 12.16 -0.31
N PRO A 60 14.09 11.67 -1.31
CA PRO A 60 14.72 12.53 -2.29
C PRO A 60 13.66 13.39 -2.99
N GLY A 61 13.85 14.72 -2.97
CA GLY A 61 12.91 15.68 -3.53
C GLY A 61 11.75 16.08 -2.62
N GLN A 62 11.69 15.59 -1.38
CA GLN A 62 10.72 16.07 -0.39
C GLN A 62 11.11 17.46 0.11
N LEU A 63 10.22 18.43 -0.06
CA LEU A 63 10.38 19.80 0.43
C LEU A 63 10.22 19.82 1.97
N ASP A 64 11.17 20.42 2.69
CA ASP A 64 11.03 20.69 4.12
C ASP A 64 11.17 22.19 4.45
N ALA A 65 10.82 22.56 5.69
CA ALA A 65 10.86 23.90 6.22
C ALA A 65 12.24 24.55 6.09
N ASP A 66 13.32 23.79 6.24
CA ASP A 66 14.69 24.30 6.02
C ASP A 66 14.91 24.73 4.57
N ASP A 67 14.35 23.97 3.61
CA ASP A 67 14.46 24.29 2.18
C ASP A 67 13.66 25.56 1.87
N VAL A 68 12.53 25.76 2.55
CA VAL A 68 11.71 26.97 2.45
C VAL A 68 12.44 28.17 3.08
N ASP A 69 12.99 28.03 4.29
CA ASP A 69 13.73 29.10 4.97
C ASP A 69 14.95 29.54 4.15
N GLN A 70 15.69 28.60 3.57
CA GLN A 70 16.80 28.93 2.67
C GLN A 70 16.36 29.64 1.40
N GLN A 71 15.26 29.23 0.78
CA GLN A 71 14.71 29.89 -0.41
C GLN A 71 14.27 31.32 -0.10
N ILE A 72 13.63 31.55 1.05
CA ILE A 72 13.29 32.89 1.55
C ILE A 72 14.56 33.73 1.71
N ARG A 73 15.58 33.20 2.41
CA ARG A 73 16.85 33.92 2.64
C ARG A 73 17.61 34.26 1.36
N ARG A 74 17.47 33.41 0.33
CA ARG A 74 18.11 33.61 -0.99
C ARG A 74 17.26 34.45 -1.95
N GLY A 75 16.04 34.84 -1.56
CA GLY A 75 15.11 35.57 -2.42
C GLY A 75 14.67 34.78 -3.66
N GLN A 76 14.58 33.45 -3.54
CA GLN A 76 14.25 32.53 -4.64
C GLN A 76 12.75 32.21 -4.75
N ILE A 77 11.92 32.83 -3.89
CA ILE A 77 10.45 32.75 -3.91
C ILE A 77 9.83 34.14 -3.82
#